data_AF-A0A2E0N1W6-F1
#
_entry.id   AF-A0A2E0N1W6-F1
#
_cell.length_a   1.000
_cell.length_b   1.000
_cell.length_c   1.000
_cell.angle_alpha   90.00
_cell.angle_beta   90.00
_cell.angle_gamma   90.00
#
_symmetry.space_group_name_H-M   'P 1'
#
loop_
_entity.id
_entity.type
_entity.pdbx_description
1 polymer ?
#
loop_
_entity_poly.entity_id
_entity_poly.type
_entity_poly.pdbx_seq_one_letter_code
_entity_poly.pdbx_strand_id
1 'polypeptide(L)'
;MKNTNIIQNAGSSNHLDTPNCNHCRHFYITWNVKMPYGCRAMNFKSRRIPALEVFDADGSPCVSFIKRRKMENLNEKDASKKSLGKYLSIKA
;
A
#
# COMPACT_ATOMS: atom_id res chain seq x y z
N MET A 1 18.46 18.01 39.36
CA MET A 1 18.47 16.58 39.79
C MET A 1 17.04 16.22 40.16
N LYS A 2 16.23 15.64 39.27
CA LYS A 2 16.20 14.20 38.97
C LYS A 2 16.16 13.96 37.46
N ASN A 3 17.28 13.40 37.00
CA ASN A 3 17.39 12.58 35.81
C ASN A 3 16.61 11.28 36.03
N THR A 4 15.74 10.90 35.09
CA THR A 4 15.59 9.49 34.64
C THR A 4 14.58 9.42 33.50
N ASN A 5 15.10 9.10 32.31
CA ASN A 5 14.55 8.17 31.31
C ASN A 5 13.03 7.97 31.26
N ILE A 6 12.38 8.60 30.28
CA ILE A 6 11.27 7.94 29.58
C ILE A 6 11.74 7.63 28.17
N ILE A 7 12.06 6.36 28.02
CA ILE A 7 12.33 5.64 26.79
C ILE A 7 11.11 5.86 25.89
N GLN A 8 11.29 6.57 24.77
CA GLN A 8 10.28 6.68 23.73
C GLN A 8 10.13 5.30 23.07
N ASN A 9 9.31 4.47 23.71
CA ASN A 9 8.97 3.14 23.24
C ASN A 9 8.26 3.23 21.89
N ALA A 10 8.78 2.44 20.96
CA ALA A 10 8.26 2.20 19.63
C ALA A 10 6.77 1.83 19.64
N GLY A 11 6.02 2.43 18.72
CA GLY A 11 4.60 2.15 18.49
C GLY A 11 3.98 3.00 17.39
N SER A 12 4.62 3.04 16.21
CA SER A 12 4.05 3.67 15.01
C SER A 12 2.74 2.98 14.62
N SER A 13 1.62 3.65 14.88
CA SER A 13 0.28 3.26 14.40
C SER A 13 -0.49 4.47 13.88
N ASN A 14 0.18 5.31 13.09
CA ASN A 14 -0.46 6.43 12.40
C ASN A 14 -1.13 5.93 11.11
N HIS A 15 -2.33 5.35 11.21
CA HIS A 15 -3.15 5.06 10.03
C HIS A 15 -3.97 6.30 9.62
N LEU A 16 -3.25 7.37 9.25
CA LEU A 16 -3.81 8.50 8.49
C LEU A 16 -2.94 8.76 7.26
N ASP A 17 -2.43 7.68 6.66
CA ASP A 17 -1.56 7.76 5.49
C ASP A 17 -2.39 8.02 4.24
N THR A 18 -2.17 9.18 3.61
CA THR A 18 -2.70 9.46 2.27
C THR A 18 -2.25 8.36 1.30
N PRO A 19 -3.16 7.65 0.61
CA PRO A 19 -2.81 6.49 -0.21
C PRO A 19 -1.93 6.91 -1.40
N ASN A 20 -0.70 6.40 -1.44
CA ASN A 20 0.26 6.71 -2.50
C ASN A 20 0.02 5.85 -3.75
N CYS A 21 -0.59 6.43 -4.79
CA CYS A 21 -0.89 5.73 -6.04
C CYS A 21 0.31 5.03 -6.69
N ASN A 22 1.54 5.52 -6.53
CA ASN A 22 2.73 4.88 -7.11
C ASN A 22 2.97 3.46 -6.56
N HIS A 23 2.49 3.22 -5.34
CA HIS A 23 2.52 1.92 -4.69
C HIS A 23 1.22 1.15 -4.84
N CYS A 24 0.20 1.68 -5.53
CA CYS A 24 -1.07 1.00 -5.73
C CYS A 24 -1.00 0.00 -6.91
N ARG A 25 -1.60 -1.18 -6.77
CA ARG A 25 -1.69 -2.20 -7.82
C ARG A 25 -2.60 -1.78 -8.98
N HIS A 26 -3.58 -0.92 -8.70
CA HIS A 26 -4.55 -0.46 -9.69
C HIS A 26 -4.09 0.76 -10.48
N PHE A 27 -3.05 1.45 -10.02
CA PHE A 27 -2.51 2.62 -10.69
C PHE A 27 -1.74 2.24 -11.95
N TYR A 28 -1.96 3.00 -13.02
CA TYR A 28 -1.20 2.87 -14.26
C TYR A 28 -1.02 4.23 -14.93
N ILE A 29 0.06 4.35 -15.70
CA ILE A 29 0.34 5.51 -16.56
C ILE A 29 -0.28 5.22 -17.93
N THR A 30 -0.93 6.23 -18.51
CA THR A 30 -1.57 6.16 -19.82
C THR A 30 -0.75 6.88 -20.87
N TRP A 31 -0.97 6.54 -22.15
CA TRP A 31 -0.33 7.18 -23.30
C TRP A 31 -0.94 8.55 -23.66
N ASN A 32 -2.08 8.92 -23.05
CA ASN A 32 -2.75 10.17 -23.35
C ASN A 32 -2.10 11.33 -22.59
N VAL A 33 -1.46 12.24 -23.32
CA VAL A 33 -0.76 13.41 -22.76
C VAL A 33 -1.67 14.29 -21.89
N LYS A 34 -2.97 14.41 -22.22
CA LYS A 34 -3.91 15.21 -21.42
C LYS A 34 -4.29 14.53 -20.10
N MET A 35 -4.23 13.20 -20.04
CA MET A 35 -4.68 12.38 -18.92
C MET A 35 -3.70 11.24 -18.67
N PRO A 36 -2.48 11.55 -18.17
CA PRO A 36 -1.40 10.58 -18.08
C PRO A 36 -1.60 9.53 -16.98
N TYR A 37 -2.56 9.70 -16.09
CA TYR A 37 -2.79 8.78 -14.98
C TYR A 37 -4.11 8.02 -15.12
N GLY A 38 -4.17 6.80 -14.59
CA GLY A 38 -5.40 6.02 -14.56
C GLY A 38 -5.50 5.06 -13.37
N CYS A 39 -6.74 4.71 -13.04
CA CYS A 39 -7.08 3.75 -12.00
C CYS A 39 -7.88 2.59 -12.60
N ARG A 40 -7.38 1.36 -12.45
CA ARG A 40 -8.06 0.14 -12.96
C ARG A 40 -9.25 -0.28 -12.10
N ALA A 41 -9.22 0.00 -10.80
CA ALA A 41 -10.31 -0.38 -9.90
C ALA A 41 -11.62 0.38 -10.22
N MET A 42 -11.50 1.66 -10.54
CA MET A 42 -12.63 2.56 -10.83
C MET A 42 -12.77 2.86 -12.33
N ASN A 43 -11.88 2.30 -13.17
CA ASN A 43 -11.91 2.37 -14.62
C ASN A 43 -11.94 3.80 -15.23
N PHE A 44 -11.17 4.74 -14.66
CA PHE A 44 -11.05 6.10 -15.18
C PHE A 44 -9.59 6.52 -15.43
N LYS A 45 -9.44 7.61 -16.18
CA LYS A 45 -8.17 8.30 -16.43
C LYS A 45 -8.28 9.73 -15.88
N SER A 46 -7.17 10.32 -15.47
CA SER A 46 -7.13 11.65 -14.88
C SER A 46 -5.87 12.42 -15.25
N ARG A 47 -5.96 13.74 -15.11
CA ARG A 47 -4.82 14.64 -15.27
C ARG A 47 -3.94 14.68 -14.01
N ARG A 48 -4.55 14.53 -12.82
CA ARG A 48 -3.85 14.44 -11.53
C ARG A 48 -3.79 13.00 -11.04
N ILE A 49 -3.08 12.79 -9.93
CA ILE A 49 -3.00 11.49 -9.26
C ILE A 49 -4.42 10.97 -8.96
N PRO A 50 -4.77 9.72 -9.33
CA PRO A 50 -6.14 9.22 -9.20
C PRO A 50 -6.69 9.24 -7.77
N ALA A 51 -5.86 9.04 -6.74
CA ALA A 51 -6.33 9.13 -5.35
C ALA A 51 -6.80 10.54 -4.95
N LEU A 52 -6.28 11.59 -5.60
CA LEU A 52 -6.73 12.96 -5.36
C LEU A 52 -8.09 13.21 -6.02
N GLU A 53 -8.30 12.72 -7.24
CA GLU A 53 -9.62 12.83 -7.89
C GLU A 53 -10.69 12.06 -7.11
N VAL A 54 -10.34 10.89 -6.56
CA VAL A 54 -11.22 10.11 -5.67
C VAL A 54 -11.50 10.87 -4.39
N PHE A 55 -10.48 11.48 -3.78
CA PHE A 55 -10.67 12.28 -2.57
C PHE A 55 -11.56 13.50 -2.80
N ASP A 56 -11.38 14.19 -3.93
CA ASP A 56 -12.21 15.36 -4.28
C ASP A 56 -13.67 14.96 -4.57
N ALA A 57 -13.90 13.75 -5.07
CA ALA A 57 -15.25 13.23 -5.34
C ALA A 57 -15.94 12.64 -4.10
N ASP A 58 -15.23 11.81 -3.32
CA ASP A 58 -15.80 11.03 -2.21
C ASP A 58 -15.56 11.69 -0.84
N GLY A 59 -14.69 12.68 -0.74
CA GLY A 59 -14.29 13.33 0.52
C GLY A 59 -13.49 12.45 1.48
N SER A 60 -13.10 11.24 1.05
CA SER A 60 -12.42 10.24 1.88
C SER A 60 -11.22 9.61 1.18
N PRO A 61 -10.25 9.03 1.92
CA PRO A 61 -9.12 8.33 1.31
C PRO A 61 -9.59 7.18 0.40
N CYS A 62 -8.85 6.93 -0.68
CA CYS A 62 -9.19 5.91 -1.67
C CYS A 62 -9.33 4.50 -1.04
N VAL A 63 -10.57 4.02 -0.96
CA VAL A 63 -10.94 2.70 -0.40
C VAL A 63 -10.45 1.53 -1.24
N SER A 64 -10.23 1.76 -2.54
CA SER A 64 -9.71 0.74 -3.46
C SER A 64 -8.19 0.66 -3.48
N PHE A 65 -7.49 1.29 -2.53
CA PHE A 65 -6.04 1.25 -2.48
C PHE A 65 -5.52 -0.14 -2.09
N ILE A 66 -4.72 -0.76 -2.97
CA ILE A 66 -4.05 -2.03 -2.69
C ILE A 66 -2.55 -1.87 -2.95
N LYS A 67 -1.73 -2.03 -1.92
CA LYS A 67 -0.27 -1.94 -2.05
C LYS A 67 0.26 -3.03 -2.99
N ARG A 68 1.07 -2.65 -3.98
CA ARG A 68 1.82 -3.56 -4.85
C ARG A 68 2.74 -4.38 -3.95
N ARG A 69 2.75 -5.70 -4.14
CA ARG A 69 3.76 -6.55 -3.51
C ARG A 69 5.12 -6.05 -4.02
N LYS A 70 5.95 -5.56 -3.12
CA LYS A 70 7.36 -5.34 -3.42
C LYS A 70 7.90 -6.72 -3.75
N MET A 71 8.44 -6.90 -4.96
CA MET A 71 9.27 -8.06 -5.24
C MET A 71 10.56 -7.79 -4.46
N GLU A 72 10.53 -8.14 -3.17
CA GLU A 72 11.73 -8.24 -2.38
C GLU A 72 12.54 -9.36 -3.02
N ASN A 73 13.83 -9.14 -3.27
CA ASN A 73 14.75 -10.19 -3.68
C ASN A 73 14.86 -11.18 -2.51
N LEU A 74 13.83 -11.99 -2.33
CA LEU A 74 13.89 -13.20 -1.54
C LEU A 74 14.72 -14.14 -2.39
N ASN A 75 15.93 -14.47 -1.93
CA ASN A 75 16.58 -15.69 -2.39
C ASN A 75 15.50 -16.78 -2.36
N GLU A 76 15.25 -17.40 -3.51
CA GLU A 76 14.07 -18.24 -3.80
C GLU A 76 13.86 -19.39 -2.78
N LYS A 77 14.88 -19.68 -1.97
CA LYS A 77 14.90 -20.70 -0.92
C LYS A 77 14.01 -20.40 0.29
N ASP A 78 13.60 -19.13 0.52
CA ASP A 78 12.91 -18.74 1.76
C ASP A 78 11.38 -18.57 1.62
N ALA A 79 10.85 -18.45 0.39
CA ALA A 79 9.43 -18.17 0.18
C ALA A 79 8.53 -19.42 0.25
N SER A 80 9.02 -20.60 -0.14
CA SER A 80 8.25 -21.85 -0.13
C SER A 80 7.97 -22.40 1.28
N LYS A 81 8.76 -21.99 2.29
CA LYS A 81 8.57 -22.44 3.68
C LYS A 81 7.50 -21.65 4.44
N LYS A 82 7.14 -20.44 3.99
CA LYS A 82 6.25 -19.54 4.75
C LYS A 82 4.75 -19.82 4.53
N SER A 83 4.36 -20.50 3.44
CA SER A 83 2.98 -20.95 3.23
C SER A 83 2.72 -22.38 3.73
N LEU A 84 3.74 -23.25 3.77
CA LEU A 84 3.58 -24.64 4.25
C LEU A 84 3.66 -24.77 5.78
N GLY A 85 4.28 -23.81 6.48
CA GLY A 85 4.39 -23.81 7.94
C GLY A 85 3.08 -23.62 8.71
N LYS A 86 2.01 -23.11 8.08
CA LYS A 86 0.69 -22.97 8.73
C LYS A 86 -0.19 -24.22 8.59
N TYR A 87 0.05 -25.04 7.58
CA TYR A 87 -0.76 -26.24 7.32
C TYR A 87 -0.30 -27.44 8.17
N LEU A 88 0.98 -27.47 8.58
CA LEU A 88 1.56 -28.56 9.37
C LEU A 88 1.36 -28.46 10.89
N SER A 89 0.85 -27.35 11.44
CA SER A 89 0.54 -27.23 12.88
C SER A 89 -0.92 -27.58 13.23
N ILE A 90 -1.77 -27.88 12.24
CA ILE A 90 -3.20 -28.20 12.43
C ILE A 90 -3.43 -29.73 12.33
N LYS A 91 -2.40 -30.50 11.98
CA LYS A 91 -2.38 -31.97 12.01
C LYS A 91 -1.45 -32.51 13.10
N ALA A 92 -1.52 -31.93 14.29
CA ALA A 92 -1.04 -32.54 15.52
C ALA A 92 -2.24 -32.98 16.34
#